data_AF-K1SI98-F1
#
_entry.id   AF-K1SI98-F1
#
_cell.length_a   1.000
_cell.length_b   1.000
_cell.length_c   1.000
_cell.angle_alpha   90.00
_cell.angle_beta   90.00
_cell.angle_gamma   90.00
#
_symmetry.space_group_name_H-M   'P 1'
#
loop_
_entity.id
_entity.type
_entity.pdbx_description
1 polymer ?
#
loop_
_entity_poly.entity_id
_entity_poly.type
_entity_poly.pdbx_seq_one_letter_code
_entity_poly.pdbx_strand_id
1 'polypeptide(L)'
;MRNYKHLTFTDRLQIEAWQKVGIKPAKMAALLGVHISTIYRELKRGVYTRLNSDLTEEERYSPDIAEEKYRANLKAKGTGLKIGSDHEYATYLEYKVSAEKYAPGAILGEIKRKGLQFNTTISKTTFYRYIEDGVFLTITNKDLPVKCNKDKQKYERVKPNRAPAGKSIE
;
A
#
# COMPACT_ATOMS: atom_id res chain seq x y z
N MET A 1 -28.15 -5.68 -10.31
CA MET A 1 -27.21 -4.57 -10.03
C MET A 1 -25.80 -5.18 -9.93
N ARG A 2 -24.84 -4.79 -10.77
CA ARG A 2 -23.46 -5.32 -10.69
C ARG A 2 -22.72 -4.54 -9.61
N ASN A 3 -22.34 -5.24 -8.52
CA ASN A 3 -21.71 -4.61 -7.36
C ASN A 3 -20.23 -4.33 -7.62
N TYR A 4 -19.72 -3.22 -7.07
CA TYR A 4 -18.30 -2.90 -7.11
C TYR A 4 -17.51 -3.94 -6.28
N LYS A 5 -16.55 -4.61 -6.90
CA LYS A 5 -15.64 -5.57 -6.27
C LYS A 5 -14.24 -5.41 -6.83
N HIS A 6 -13.22 -5.52 -5.98
CA HIS A 6 -11.83 -5.69 -6.41
C HIS A 6 -11.57 -7.13 -6.84
N LEU A 7 -10.93 -7.30 -8.00
CA LEU A 7 -10.44 -8.62 -8.43
C LEU A 7 -9.41 -9.11 -7.41
N THR A 8 -9.59 -10.35 -6.94
CA THR A 8 -8.60 -11.06 -6.15
C THR A 8 -7.49 -11.60 -7.06
N PHE A 9 -6.37 -12.04 -6.47
CA PHE A 9 -5.33 -12.71 -7.23
C PHE A 9 -5.83 -14.00 -7.91
N THR A 10 -6.75 -14.72 -7.27
CA THR A 10 -7.41 -15.90 -7.88
C THR A 10 -8.24 -15.51 -9.11
N ASP A 11 -8.96 -14.40 -9.06
CA ASP A 11 -9.72 -13.90 -10.21
C ASP A 11 -8.76 -13.54 -11.37
N ARG A 12 -7.57 -13.00 -11.08
CA ARG A 12 -6.53 -12.70 -12.08
C ARG A 12 -5.95 -13.96 -12.73
N LEU A 13 -5.67 -14.99 -11.95
CA LEU A 13 -5.22 -16.30 -12.46
C LEU A 13 -6.27 -16.92 -13.40
N GLN A 14 -7.57 -16.79 -13.07
CA GLN A 14 -8.65 -17.25 -13.94
C GLN A 14 -8.70 -16.47 -15.26
N ILE A 15 -8.52 -15.14 -15.22
CA ILE A 15 -8.45 -14.30 -16.42
C ILE A 15 -7.30 -14.73 -17.34
N GLU A 16 -6.13 -15.01 -16.78
CA GLU A 16 -4.98 -15.51 -17.55
C GLU A 16 -5.29 -16.85 -18.24
N ALA A 17 -5.85 -17.81 -17.49
CA ALA A 17 -6.23 -19.12 -18.04
C ALA A 17 -7.27 -18.98 -19.17
N TRP A 18 -8.28 -18.13 -18.99
CA TRP A 18 -9.31 -17.89 -20.00
C TRP A 18 -8.77 -17.16 -21.24
N GLN A 19 -7.79 -16.27 -21.07
CA GLN A 19 -7.15 -15.61 -22.20
C GLN A 19 -6.34 -16.59 -23.05
N LYS A 20 -5.62 -17.54 -22.42
CA LYS A 20 -4.90 -18.62 -23.13
C LYS A 20 -5.84 -19.50 -23.97
N VAL A 21 -7.08 -19.69 -23.52
CA VAL A 21 -8.11 -20.47 -24.22
C VAL A 21 -8.95 -19.59 -25.19
N GLY A 22 -8.66 -18.30 -25.30
CA GLY A 22 -9.32 -17.39 -26.25
C GLY A 22 -10.75 -16.99 -25.86
N ILE A 23 -11.11 -17.05 -24.58
CA ILE A 23 -12.45 -16.65 -24.11
C ILE A 23 -12.61 -15.13 -24.24
N LYS A 24 -13.76 -14.68 -24.78
CA LYS A 24 -14.05 -13.25 -24.95
C LYS A 24 -14.23 -12.53 -23.59
N PRO A 25 -13.77 -11.26 -23.45
CA PRO A 25 -13.90 -10.48 -22.21
C PRO A 25 -15.32 -10.38 -21.64
N ALA A 26 -16.34 -10.35 -22.50
CA ALA A 26 -17.75 -10.32 -22.08
C ALA A 26 -18.14 -11.58 -21.27
N LYS A 27 -17.65 -12.76 -21.67
CA LYS A 27 -17.90 -14.03 -20.97
C LYS A 27 -17.13 -14.08 -19.66
N MET A 28 -15.86 -13.63 -19.64
CA MET A 28 -15.07 -13.52 -18.41
C MET A 28 -15.76 -12.63 -17.36
N ALA A 29 -16.31 -11.48 -17.80
CA ALA A 29 -17.02 -10.55 -16.95
C ALA A 29 -18.28 -11.18 -16.33
N ALA A 30 -19.04 -11.95 -17.12
CA ALA A 30 -20.21 -12.68 -16.63
C ALA A 30 -19.83 -13.75 -15.58
N LEU A 31 -18.78 -14.54 -15.83
CA LEU A 31 -18.29 -15.58 -14.91
C LEU A 31 -17.83 -15.00 -13.56
N LEU A 32 -17.10 -13.88 -13.59
CA LEU A 32 -16.61 -13.19 -12.38
C LEU A 32 -17.67 -12.29 -11.72
N GLY A 33 -18.81 -12.06 -12.37
CA GLY A 33 -19.85 -11.16 -11.88
C GLY A 33 -19.45 -9.68 -11.85
N VAL A 34 -18.52 -9.26 -12.72
CA VAL A 34 -18.02 -7.87 -12.81
C VAL A 34 -18.49 -7.20 -14.10
N HIS A 35 -18.31 -5.88 -14.18
CA HIS A 35 -18.56 -5.16 -15.44
C HIS A 35 -17.46 -5.45 -16.46
N ILE A 36 -17.80 -5.45 -17.76
CA ILE A 36 -16.84 -5.73 -18.85
C ILE A 36 -15.64 -4.77 -18.86
N SER A 37 -15.87 -3.50 -18.49
CA SER A 37 -14.79 -2.51 -18.37
C SER A 37 -13.75 -2.88 -17.31
N THR A 38 -14.12 -3.63 -16.26
CA THR A 38 -13.18 -4.14 -15.25
C THR A 38 -12.20 -5.11 -15.89
N ILE A 39 -12.67 -6.01 -16.76
CA ILE A 39 -11.81 -6.95 -17.48
C ILE A 39 -10.84 -6.21 -18.41
N TYR A 40 -11.33 -5.28 -19.23
CA TYR A 40 -10.45 -4.52 -20.12
C TYR A 40 -9.38 -3.71 -19.37
N ARG A 41 -9.75 -3.07 -18.26
CA ARG A 41 -8.80 -2.34 -17.40
C ARG A 41 -7.78 -3.28 -16.75
N GLU A 42 -8.20 -4.49 -16.38
CA GLU A 42 -7.31 -5.49 -15.80
C GLU A 42 -6.31 -6.01 -16.84
N LEU A 43 -6.79 -6.41 -18.02
CA LEU A 43 -5.94 -6.88 -19.13
C LEU A 43 -4.91 -5.82 -19.51
N LYS A 44 -5.34 -4.56 -19.66
CA LYS A 44 -4.43 -3.43 -19.92
C LYS A 44 -3.40 -3.22 -18.81
N ARG A 45 -3.74 -3.51 -17.56
CA ARG A 45 -2.81 -3.38 -16.43
C ARG A 45 -1.70 -4.43 -16.51
N GLY A 46 -2.06 -5.69 -16.76
CA GLY A 46 -1.14 -6.82 -16.77
C GLY A 46 -0.46 -7.11 -18.11
N VAL A 47 -0.70 -6.32 -19.16
CA VAL A 47 -0.09 -6.55 -20.47
C VAL A 47 1.43 -6.31 -20.42
N TYR A 48 2.18 -7.18 -21.08
CA TYR A 48 3.62 -7.08 -21.27
C TYR A 48 4.02 -7.73 -22.61
N THR A 49 5.13 -7.26 -23.19
CA THR A 49 5.71 -7.84 -24.40
C THR A 49 6.61 -9.01 -24.01
N ARG A 50 6.36 -10.19 -24.59
CA ARG A 50 7.20 -11.37 -24.44
C ARG A 50 7.95 -11.61 -25.74
N LEU A 51 9.27 -11.80 -25.63
CA LEU A 51 10.08 -12.30 -26.73
C LEU A 51 9.97 -13.83 -26.79
N ASN A 52 9.58 -14.35 -27.94
CA ASN A 52 9.51 -15.78 -28.22
C ASN A 52 10.88 -16.33 -28.66
N SER A 53 11.02 -17.65 -28.70
CA SER A 53 12.27 -18.33 -29.06
C SER A 53 12.69 -18.08 -30.51
N ASP A 54 11.74 -17.75 -31.37
CA ASP A 54 11.92 -17.36 -32.77
C ASP A 54 12.19 -15.84 -32.93
N LEU A 55 12.50 -15.14 -31.83
CA LEU A 55 12.71 -13.69 -31.75
C LEU A 55 11.50 -12.84 -32.15
N THR A 56 10.31 -13.43 -32.23
CA THR A 56 9.07 -12.66 -32.42
C THR A 56 8.59 -12.06 -31.10
N GLU A 57 7.94 -10.91 -31.17
CA GLU A 57 7.33 -10.26 -30.01
C GLU A 57 5.83 -10.54 -29.94
N GLU A 58 5.33 -10.90 -28.77
CA GLU A 58 3.91 -11.15 -28.52
C GLU A 58 3.44 -10.44 -27.25
N GLU A 59 2.30 -9.75 -27.31
CA GLU A 59 1.66 -9.19 -26.11
C GLU A 59 0.94 -10.27 -25.32
N ARG A 60 1.31 -10.45 -24.05
CA ARG A 60 0.66 -11.38 -23.13
C ARG A 60 0.22 -10.68 -21.86
N TYR A 61 -0.75 -11.27 -21.17
CA TYR A 61 -1.16 -10.84 -19.83
C TYR A 61 -0.41 -11.63 -18.76
N SER A 62 0.05 -10.95 -17.72
CA SER A 62 0.57 -11.56 -16.50
C SER A 62 -0.25 -11.11 -15.29
N PRO A 63 -0.79 -12.07 -14.49
CA PRO A 63 -1.49 -11.75 -13.25
C PRO A 63 -0.55 -11.14 -12.20
N ASP A 64 0.73 -11.52 -12.19
CA ASP A 64 1.73 -10.99 -11.26
C ASP A 64 2.01 -9.52 -11.52
N ILE A 65 2.27 -9.15 -12.79
CA ILE A 65 2.47 -7.74 -13.20
C ILE A 65 1.22 -6.91 -12.88
N ALA A 66 0.03 -7.48 -13.09
CA ALA A 66 -1.22 -6.80 -12.81
C ALA A 66 -1.44 -6.57 -11.30
N GLU A 67 -1.14 -7.56 -10.46
CA GLU A 67 -1.20 -7.46 -9.00
C GLU A 67 -0.17 -6.45 -8.49
N GLU A 68 1.08 -6.52 -8.97
CA GLU A 68 2.14 -5.59 -8.60
C GLU A 68 1.75 -4.15 -8.90
N LYS A 69 1.31 -3.85 -10.13
CA LYS A 69 0.82 -2.52 -10.51
C LYS A 69 -0.40 -2.11 -9.68
N TYR A 70 -1.31 -3.03 -9.37
CA TYR A 70 -2.45 -2.73 -8.51
C TYR A 70 -2.01 -2.34 -7.08
N ARG A 71 -1.05 -3.06 -6.51
CA ARG A 71 -0.49 -2.77 -5.17
C ARG A 71 0.33 -1.50 -5.15
N ALA A 72 1.15 -1.25 -6.17
CA ALA A 72 1.90 -0.02 -6.33
C ALA A 72 0.96 1.19 -6.40
N ASN A 73 -0.10 1.11 -7.22
CA ASN A 73 -1.13 2.14 -7.30
C ASN A 73 -1.86 2.33 -5.97
N LEU A 74 -2.16 1.25 -5.24
CA LEU A 74 -2.75 1.35 -3.90
C LEU A 74 -1.80 2.01 -2.89
N LYS A 75 -0.50 1.75 -2.96
CA LYS A 75 0.52 2.35 -2.09
C LYS A 75 0.73 3.82 -2.40
N ALA A 76 0.67 4.19 -3.68
CA ALA A 76 0.77 5.57 -4.13
C ALA A 76 -0.49 6.39 -3.81
N LYS A 77 -1.62 5.74 -3.51
CA LYS A 77 -2.81 6.44 -3.02
C LYS A 77 -2.57 6.95 -1.61
N GLY A 78 -2.82 8.24 -1.42
CA GLY A 78 -2.81 8.88 -0.12
C GLY A 78 -2.29 10.30 -0.21
N THR A 79 -2.52 11.07 0.84
CA THR A 79 -1.81 12.32 1.04
C THR A 79 -0.35 12.03 1.39
N GLY A 80 0.55 12.82 0.82
CA GLY A 80 1.97 12.78 1.18
C GLY A 80 2.21 13.08 2.66
N LEU A 81 3.47 12.94 3.08
CA LEU A 81 3.84 13.17 4.46
C LEU A 81 3.64 14.64 4.86
N LYS A 82 3.03 14.89 6.03
CA LYS A 82 2.76 16.26 6.50
C LYS A 82 4.00 17.15 6.61
N ILE A 83 5.15 16.57 6.95
CA ILE A 83 6.44 17.29 7.07
C ILE A 83 7.29 17.15 5.80
N GLY A 84 6.76 16.57 4.73
CA GLY A 84 7.55 16.24 3.53
C GLY A 84 8.12 17.48 2.82
N SER A 85 7.46 18.63 2.93
CA SER A 85 7.98 19.91 2.41
C SER A 85 8.80 20.70 3.43
N ASP A 86 8.57 20.46 4.72
CA ASP A 86 9.08 21.29 5.83
C ASP A 86 10.29 20.64 6.50
N HIS A 87 11.42 20.70 5.78
CA HIS A 87 12.67 20.06 6.17
C HIS A 87 13.30 20.73 7.41
N GLU A 88 13.12 22.04 7.57
CA GLU A 88 13.56 22.78 8.75
C GLU A 88 12.84 22.28 10.01
N TYR A 89 11.52 22.10 9.91
CA TYR A 89 10.74 21.55 11.01
C TYR A 89 11.16 20.12 11.35
N ALA A 90 11.37 19.26 10.34
CA ALA A 90 11.85 17.90 10.56
C ALA A 90 13.22 17.88 11.28
N THR A 91 14.17 18.71 10.83
CA THR A 91 15.51 18.83 11.42
C THR A 91 15.44 19.33 12.87
N TYR A 92 14.57 20.29 13.15
CA TYR A 92 14.34 20.79 14.51
C TYR A 92 13.80 19.70 15.44
N LEU A 93 12.79 18.95 14.98
CA LEU A 93 12.22 17.83 15.74
C LEU A 93 13.28 16.76 16.02
N GLU A 94 14.10 16.41 15.03
CA GLU A 94 15.22 15.47 15.17
C GLU A 94 16.23 15.94 16.22
N TYR A 95 16.69 17.18 16.10
CA TYR A 95 17.66 17.77 17.03
C TYR A 95 17.15 17.72 18.47
N LYS A 96 15.89 18.12 18.70
CA LYS A 96 15.29 18.12 20.04
C LYS A 96 15.16 16.72 20.65
N VAL A 97 14.90 15.70 19.85
CA VAL A 97 14.85 14.31 20.35
C VAL A 97 16.26 13.76 20.55
N SER A 98 17.18 13.98 19.61
CA SER A 98 18.52 13.38 19.63
C SER A 98 19.44 14.03 20.66
N ALA A 99 19.55 15.36 20.65
CA ALA A 99 20.47 16.12 21.50
C ALA A 99 19.87 16.45 22.88
N GLU A 100 18.64 16.96 22.92
CA GLU A 100 17.99 17.39 24.16
C GLU A 100 17.18 16.28 24.85
N LYS A 101 17.06 15.10 24.22
CA LYS A 101 16.33 13.92 24.73
C LYS A 101 14.88 14.22 25.14
N TYR A 102 14.24 15.18 24.48
CA TYR A 102 12.84 15.50 24.73
C TYR A 102 11.89 14.46 24.14
N ALA A 103 10.82 14.17 24.89
CA ALA A 103 9.73 13.35 24.39
C ALA A 103 8.96 14.11 23.28
N PRO A 104 8.47 13.44 22.22
CA PRO A 104 7.74 14.06 21.11
C PRO A 104 6.61 15.01 21.52
N GLY A 105 5.86 14.67 22.57
CA GLY A 105 4.78 15.51 23.08
C GLY A 105 5.26 16.80 23.77
N ALA A 106 6.42 16.76 24.42
CA ALA A 106 7.00 17.92 25.10
C ALA A 106 7.48 18.95 24.07
N ILE A 107 8.11 18.50 22.99
CA ILE A 107 8.58 19.36 21.89
C ILE A 107 7.41 20.13 21.25
N LEU A 108 6.30 19.45 20.96
CA LEU A 108 5.10 20.10 20.41
C LEU A 108 4.48 21.12 21.37
N GLY A 109 4.54 20.86 22.69
CA GLY A 109 4.12 21.83 23.71
C GLY A 109 5.05 23.03 23.79
N GLU A 110 6.36 22.80 23.68
CA GLU A 110 7.38 23.85 23.67
C GLU A 110 7.21 24.79 22.46
N ILE A 111 7.02 24.23 21.26
CA ILE A 111 6.78 24.99 20.03
C ILE A 111 5.59 25.94 20.22
N LYS A 112 4.48 25.44 20.75
CA LYS A 112 3.27 26.24 21.03
C LYS A 112 3.53 27.32 22.06
N ARG A 113 4.24 27.00 23.15
CA ARG A 113 4.54 27.96 24.23
C ARG A 113 5.50 29.05 23.78
N LYS A 114 6.49 28.72 22.97
CA LYS A 114 7.48 29.66 22.43
C LYS A 114 6.98 30.43 21.20
N GLY A 115 5.83 30.03 20.63
CA GLY A 115 5.28 30.67 19.43
C GLY A 115 6.13 30.45 18.17
N LEU A 116 6.91 29.36 18.13
CA LEU A 116 7.72 29.00 16.96
C LEU A 116 6.81 28.70 15.77
N GLN A 117 7.03 29.39 14.65
CA GLN A 117 6.25 29.22 13.43
C GLN A 117 7.02 28.33 12.45
N PHE A 118 6.32 27.30 11.97
CA PHE A 118 6.79 26.41 10.91
C PHE A 118 5.71 26.36 9.83
N ASN A 119 6.07 25.92 8.61
CA ASN A 119 5.11 25.83 7.51
C ASN A 119 4.04 24.77 7.77
N THR A 120 4.34 23.80 8.62
CA THR A 120 3.48 22.65 8.91
C THR A 120 3.28 22.44 10.40
N THR A 121 2.16 21.80 10.76
CA THR A 121 1.87 21.40 12.14
C THR A 121 1.45 19.94 12.19
N ILE A 122 2.06 19.18 13.10
CA ILE A 122 1.73 17.77 13.33
C ILE A 122 1.16 17.53 14.73
N SER A 123 0.33 16.49 14.84
CA SER A 123 -0.13 15.99 16.13
C SER A 123 0.92 15.11 16.80
N LYS A 124 0.83 14.95 18.12
CA LYS A 124 1.65 14.00 18.90
C LYS A 124 1.65 12.60 18.29
N THR A 125 0.46 12.10 17.93
CA THR A 125 0.29 10.78 17.31
C THR A 125 1.02 10.66 15.97
N THR A 126 0.93 11.69 15.13
CA THR A 126 1.64 11.73 13.84
C THR A 126 3.15 11.72 14.05
N PHE A 127 3.65 12.47 15.05
CA PHE A 127 5.07 12.52 15.34
C PHE A 127 5.60 11.15 15.78
N TYR A 128 4.94 10.48 16.73
CA TYR A 128 5.32 9.10 17.12
C TYR A 128 5.27 8.14 15.93
N ARG A 129 4.23 8.22 15.11
CA ARG A 129 4.09 7.38 13.92
C ARG A 129 5.23 7.59 12.93
N TYR A 130 5.65 8.83 12.67
CA TYR A 130 6.78 9.11 11.78
C TYR A 130 8.11 8.56 12.30
N ILE A 131 8.33 8.54 13.62
CA ILE A 131 9.50 7.88 14.19
C ILE A 131 9.41 6.36 14.05
N GLU A 132 8.21 5.77 14.23
CA GLU A 132 7.99 4.34 14.02
C GLU A 132 8.17 3.92 12.56
N ASP A 133 7.70 4.74 11.62
CA ASP A 133 7.81 4.54 10.18
C ASP A 133 9.24 4.82 9.65
N GLY A 134 10.16 5.33 10.50
CA GLY A 134 11.54 5.63 10.12
C GLY A 134 11.67 6.82 9.15
N VAL A 135 10.77 7.79 9.26
CA VAL A 135 10.77 9.01 8.43
C VAL A 135 12.00 9.88 8.71
N PHE A 136 12.42 9.92 9.97
CA PHE A 136 13.52 10.76 10.43
C PHE A 136 14.86 10.06 10.22
N LEU A 137 15.90 10.82 9.91
CA LEU A 137 17.22 10.30 9.60
C LEU A 137 17.98 9.88 10.86
N THR A 138 17.97 10.73 11.89
CA THR A 138 18.85 10.57 13.05
C THR A 138 18.20 9.87 14.24
N ILE A 139 16.86 9.80 14.29
CA ILE A 139 16.13 9.30 15.46
C ILE A 139 15.35 8.03 15.16
N THR A 140 15.40 7.11 16.10
CA THR A 140 14.61 5.88 16.09
C THR A 140 13.84 5.73 17.39
N ASN A 141 13.01 4.69 17.47
CA ASN A 141 12.29 4.36 18.70
C ASN A 141 13.18 4.14 19.94
N LYS A 142 14.47 3.87 19.76
CA LYS A 142 15.43 3.66 20.86
C LYS A 142 15.86 4.96 21.53
N ASP A 143 15.73 6.07 20.82
CA ASP A 143 16.21 7.38 21.26
C ASP A 143 15.16 8.13 22.11
N LEU A 144 13.94 7.58 22.20
CA LEU A 144 12.88 8.20 22.98
C LEU A 144 12.99 7.80 24.46
N PRO A 145 12.87 8.76 25.38
CA PRO A 145 12.93 8.50 26.82
C PRO A 145 11.75 7.67 27.33
N VAL A 146 10.63 7.66 26.60
CA VAL A 146 9.43 6.89 26.97
C VAL A 146 8.90 6.17 25.76
N LYS A 147 9.24 4.88 25.63
CA LYS A 147 8.44 3.93 24.86
C LYS A 147 7.91 2.88 25.82
N CYS A 148 6.67 3.08 26.27
CA CYS A 148 5.95 2.04 26.99
C CYS A 148 5.72 0.89 25.99
N ASN A 149 6.57 -0.14 26.04
CA ASN A 149 6.35 -1.38 25.34
C ASN A 149 5.12 -2.04 25.98
N LYS A 150 3.92 -1.66 25.54
CA LYS A 150 2.76 -2.53 25.76
C LYS A 150 2.91 -3.68 24.79
N ASP A 151 3.09 -4.87 25.35
CA ASP A 151 3.07 -6.11 24.56
C ASP A 151 1.78 -6.12 23.74
N LYS A 152 1.91 -6.00 22.41
CA LYS A 152 0.76 -6.14 21.51
C LYS A 152 0.33 -7.60 21.62
N GLN A 153 -0.93 -7.85 21.99
CA GLN A 153 -1.46 -9.21 21.98
C GLN A 153 -1.25 -9.83 20.60
N LYS A 154 -0.63 -11.02 20.56
CA LYS A 154 -0.44 -11.76 19.32
C LYS A 154 -1.81 -12.23 18.84
N TYR A 155 -2.20 -11.77 17.66
CA TYR A 155 -3.39 -12.25 16.97
C TYR A 155 -2.96 -13.34 15.97
N GLU A 156 -3.50 -14.55 16.11
CA GLU A 156 -3.28 -15.60 15.12
C GLU A 156 -4.21 -15.35 13.93
N ARG A 157 -3.62 -14.97 12.78
CA ARG A 157 -4.35 -15.00 11.51
C ARG A 157 -4.50 -16.43 11.04
N VAL A 158 -5.71 -16.97 11.15
CA VAL A 158 -6.08 -18.24 10.52
C VAL A 158 -5.92 -18.10 9.01
N LYS A 159 -4.96 -18.82 8.43
CA LYS A 159 -4.84 -18.95 6.97
C LYS A 159 -5.78 -20.05 6.51
N PRO A 160 -6.61 -19.84 5.48
CA PRO A 160 -7.41 -20.91 4.91
C PRO A 160 -6.48 -21.97 4.30
N ASN A 161 -6.66 -23.23 4.70
CA ASN A 161 -5.79 -24.34 4.30
C ASN A 161 -6.13 -24.92 2.90
N ARG A 162 -7.18 -24.40 2.25
CA ARG A 162 -7.71 -24.90 0.98
C ARG A 162 -8.16 -23.75 0.08
N ALA A 163 -8.10 -23.99 -1.23
CA ALA A 163 -8.70 -23.10 -2.22
C ALA A 163 -10.23 -22.99 -2.00
N PRO A 164 -10.84 -21.83 -2.31
CA PRO A 164 -12.29 -21.67 -2.22
C PRO A 164 -12.99 -22.65 -3.17
N ALA A 165 -14.13 -23.20 -2.74
CA ALA A 165 -14.94 -24.09 -3.57
C ALA A 165 -15.36 -23.37 -4.86
N GLY A 166 -15.20 -24.05 -6.00
CA GLY A 166 -15.66 -23.56 -7.29
C GLY A 166 -17.19 -23.37 -7.32
N LYS A 167 -17.68 -22.59 -8.28
CA LYS A 167 -19.13 -22.49 -8.53
C LYS A 167 -19.63 -23.80 -9.14
N SER A 168 -20.71 -24.34 -8.56
CA SER A 168 -21.41 -25.53 -9.07
C SER A 168 -21.84 -25.32 -10.52
N ILE A 169 -21.74 -26.38 -11.30
CA ILE A 169 -22.17 -26.45 -12.69
C ILE A 169 -23.56 -27.12 -12.63
N GLU A 170 -24.60 -26.32 -12.41
CA GLU A 170 -26.01 -26.73 -12.63
C GLU A 170 -26.53 -26.09 -13.91
#